data_AF-A0A7C1L4M2-F1
#
_entry.id   AF-A0A7C1L4M2-F1
#
_cell.length_a   1.000
_cell.length_b   1.000
_cell.length_c   1.000
_cell.angle_alpha   90.00
_cell.angle_beta   90.00
_cell.angle_gamma   90.00
#
_symmetry.space_group_name_H-M   'P 1'
#
loop_
_entity.id
_entity.type
_entity.pdbx_description
1 polymer ?
#
loop_
_entity_poly.entity_id
_entity_poly.type
_entity_poly.pdbx_seq_one_letter_code
_entity_poly.pdbx_strand_id
1 'polypeptide(L)'
;MIRPVETISNTLKASAPKLGIMFEQVIETLLTILVQNKNTWMTRDNGDIFTPDTFGLNVLAEPQELDIDILDLKEKGRMSYNKYQADIKELLEPYAFSRINEMFGMEVFDLTILLWTQVFYNLLYRYDVSNNDEERKKIINALEPLYFARSLSFNYHTWKYNVKYSEMEIRKEALGFASQKYYLWGLYSKGNNLKSNKTKKQKGK
;
A
#
# COMPACT_ATOMS: atom_id res chain seq x y z
N MET A 1 40.37 18.09 -16.92
CA MET A 1 40.31 18.27 -15.45
C MET A 1 39.05 17.58 -14.96
N ILE A 2 39.20 16.33 -14.49
CA ILE A 2 38.09 15.43 -14.13
C ILE A 2 37.72 15.72 -12.68
N ARG A 3 36.48 16.12 -12.41
CA ARG A 3 36.00 16.32 -11.03
C ARG A 3 35.88 14.95 -10.33
N PRO A 4 36.23 14.81 -9.05
CA PRO A 4 36.28 13.52 -8.38
C PRO A 4 34.87 12.96 -8.15
N VAL A 5 34.78 11.62 -8.23
CA VAL A 5 33.56 10.80 -8.04
C VAL A 5 33.01 10.86 -6.60
N GLU A 6 33.75 11.45 -5.66
CA GLU A 6 33.37 11.54 -4.24
C GLU A 6 32.18 12.46 -3.95
N THR A 7 31.80 13.37 -4.85
CA THR A 7 30.69 14.31 -4.57
C THR A 7 29.30 13.65 -4.66
N ILE A 8 29.15 12.54 -5.39
CA ILE A 8 27.83 11.89 -5.59
C ILE A 8 27.41 11.06 -4.36
N SER A 9 28.37 10.52 -3.60
CA SER A 9 28.08 9.71 -2.40
C SER A 9 27.51 10.55 -1.24
N ASN A 10 27.94 11.81 -1.11
CA ASN A 10 27.50 12.69 -0.02
C ASN A 10 26.13 13.35 -0.25
N THR A 11 25.63 13.38 -1.49
CA THR A 11 24.28 13.91 -1.80
C THR A 11 23.15 12.97 -1.40
N LEU A 12 23.38 11.66 -1.26
CA LEU A 12 22.35 10.71 -0.78
C LEU A 12 22.18 10.71 0.75
N LYS A 13 23.19 11.17 1.49
CA LYS A 13 23.11 11.33 2.95
C LYS A 13 22.45 12.64 3.38
N ALA A 14 22.37 13.63 2.49
CA ALA A 14 21.78 14.92 2.76
C ALA A 14 20.30 14.92 2.34
N SER A 15 19.41 14.88 3.33
CA SER A 15 17.94 14.88 3.19
C SER A 15 17.32 13.51 2.92
N ALA A 16 17.45 12.59 3.88
CA ALA A 16 16.35 11.67 4.16
C ALA A 16 15.45 12.38 5.18
N PRO A 17 14.34 13.04 4.78
CA PRO A 17 13.34 13.46 5.73
C PRO A 17 12.96 12.27 6.63
N LYS A 18 12.53 12.53 7.86
CA LYS A 18 12.04 11.46 8.75
C LYS A 18 11.05 10.60 7.96
N LEU A 19 11.41 9.34 7.71
CA LEU A 19 10.70 8.43 6.80
C LEU A 19 9.19 8.40 7.05
N GLY A 20 8.76 8.57 8.31
CA GLY A 20 7.35 8.67 8.70
C GLY A 20 6.58 9.88 8.13
N ILE A 21 7.16 11.09 8.11
CA ILE A 21 6.45 12.28 7.59
C ILE A 21 6.26 12.18 6.07
N MET A 22 7.27 11.66 5.35
CA MET A 22 7.12 11.41 3.92
C MET A 22 6.13 10.29 3.64
N PHE A 23 6.09 9.25 4.46
CA PHE A 23 5.14 8.16 4.30
C PHE A 23 3.69 8.66 4.37
N GLU A 24 3.33 9.40 5.43
CA GLU A 24 1.98 9.94 5.60
C GLU A 24 1.56 10.80 4.39
N GLN A 25 2.43 11.73 3.96
CA GLN A 25 2.17 12.61 2.81
C GLN A 25 2.01 11.84 1.49
N VAL A 26 2.86 10.84 1.24
CA VAL A 26 2.79 10.02 0.03
C VAL A 26 1.51 9.19 0.00
N ILE A 27 1.16 8.55 1.12
CA ILE A 27 -0.07 7.75 1.22
C ILE A 27 -1.31 8.62 1.11
N GLU A 28 -1.34 9.78 1.78
CA GLU A 28 -2.45 10.73 1.65
C GLU A 28 -2.65 11.17 0.20
N THR A 29 -1.55 11.53 -0.48
CA THR A 29 -1.58 11.93 -1.89
C THR A 29 -2.07 10.78 -2.77
N LEU A 30 -1.56 9.56 -2.56
CA LEU A 30 -1.97 8.38 -3.31
C LEU A 30 -3.47 8.09 -3.15
N LEU A 31 -3.97 8.02 -1.92
CA LEU A 31 -5.38 7.75 -1.63
C LEU A 31 -6.27 8.85 -2.21
N THR A 32 -5.87 10.11 -2.08
CA THR A 32 -6.59 11.26 -2.63
C THR A 32 -6.71 11.16 -4.15
N ILE A 33 -5.62 10.91 -4.86
CA ILE A 33 -5.61 10.78 -6.33
C ILE A 33 -6.48 9.60 -6.77
N LEU A 34 -6.37 8.45 -6.08
CA LEU A 34 -7.17 7.26 -6.38
C LEU A 34 -8.68 7.54 -6.22
N VAL A 35 -9.06 8.25 -5.16
CA VAL A 35 -10.46 8.59 -4.91
C VAL A 35 -10.98 9.63 -5.92
N GLN A 36 -10.24 10.71 -6.15
CA GLN A 36 -10.63 11.76 -7.09
C GLN A 36 -10.81 11.23 -8.51
N ASN A 37 -9.99 10.27 -8.93
CA ASN A 37 -10.04 9.68 -10.27
C ASN A 37 -10.84 8.36 -10.33
N LYS A 38 -11.56 7.99 -9.25
CA LYS A 38 -12.27 6.71 -9.12
C LYS A 38 -13.11 6.37 -10.34
N ASN A 39 -13.89 7.32 -10.84
CA ASN A 39 -14.78 7.08 -11.98
C ASN A 39 -14.04 6.71 -13.27
N THR A 40 -12.77 7.11 -13.41
CA THR A 40 -11.93 6.86 -14.59
C THR A 40 -11.23 5.51 -14.51
N TRP A 41 -10.67 5.13 -13.36
CA TRP A 41 -9.87 3.90 -13.26
C TRP A 41 -10.68 2.66 -12.84
N MET A 42 -11.93 2.86 -12.39
CA MET A 42 -12.89 1.82 -11.98
C MET A 42 -13.94 1.47 -13.04
N THR A 43 -13.84 1.99 -14.27
CA THR A 43 -14.71 1.56 -15.37
C THR A 43 -14.47 0.09 -15.71
N ARG A 44 -15.55 -0.64 -16.02
CA ARG A 44 -15.51 -2.10 -16.23
C ARG A 44 -14.71 -2.53 -17.46
N ASP A 45 -14.71 -1.69 -18.49
CA ASP A 45 -14.06 -1.95 -19.77
C ASP A 45 -12.77 -1.12 -19.94
N ASN A 46 -11.92 -1.06 -18.91
CA ASN A 46 -10.68 -0.27 -18.95
C ASN A 46 -9.58 -0.83 -19.87
N GLY A 47 -9.97 -1.58 -20.90
CA GLY A 47 -9.08 -2.18 -21.88
C GLY A 47 -8.13 -3.21 -21.28
N ASP A 48 -7.24 -3.71 -22.14
CA ASP A 48 -6.11 -4.52 -21.71
C ASP A 48 -5.11 -3.66 -20.91
N ILE A 49 -4.41 -4.29 -19.97
CA ILE A 49 -3.27 -3.66 -19.29
C ILE A 49 -2.20 -3.43 -20.36
N PHE A 50 -2.06 -2.18 -20.79
CA PHE A 50 -1.03 -1.80 -21.74
C PHE A 50 0.14 -1.14 -21.01
N THR A 51 1.35 -1.36 -21.54
CA THR A 51 2.52 -0.61 -21.10
C THR A 51 2.49 0.73 -21.85
N PRO A 52 2.43 1.87 -21.16
CA PRO A 52 2.48 3.17 -21.83
C PRO A 52 3.83 3.34 -22.54
N ASP A 53 3.85 4.19 -23.57
CA ASP A 53 5.10 4.50 -24.27
C ASP A 53 6.14 5.05 -23.28
N THR A 54 7.30 4.41 -23.23
CA THR A 54 8.40 4.83 -22.37
C THR A 54 9.25 5.85 -23.11
N PHE A 55 9.27 7.08 -22.61
CA PHE A 55 10.15 8.14 -23.11
C PHE A 55 11.42 8.20 -22.26
N GLY A 56 12.60 8.07 -22.89
CA GLY A 56 13.88 8.12 -22.19
C GLY A 56 14.91 7.11 -22.72
N LEU A 57 15.83 6.69 -21.85
CA LEU A 57 16.85 5.69 -22.18
C LEU A 57 16.20 4.30 -22.33
N ASN A 58 16.49 3.62 -23.44
CA ASN A 58 15.99 2.26 -23.71
C ASN A 58 16.56 1.19 -22.75
N VAL A 59 17.68 1.50 -22.09
CA VAL A 59 18.32 0.66 -21.08
C VAL A 59 18.60 1.53 -19.88
N LEU A 60 17.95 1.24 -18.76
CA LEU A 60 18.25 1.86 -17.48
C LEU A 60 19.55 1.26 -16.93
N ALA A 61 20.35 2.06 -16.24
CA ALA A 61 21.48 1.54 -15.48
C ALA A 61 20.96 0.59 -14.38
N GLU A 62 21.81 -0.36 -13.98
CA GLU A 62 21.49 -1.22 -12.83
C GLU A 62 21.09 -0.36 -11.62
N PRO A 63 20.03 -0.72 -10.90
CA PRO A 63 19.63 -0.01 -9.69
C PRO A 63 20.79 0.09 -8.71
N GLN A 64 20.87 1.22 -8.02
CA GLN A 64 21.83 1.37 -6.94
C GLN A 64 21.55 0.32 -5.85
N GLU A 65 22.58 -0.38 -5.40
CA GLU A 65 22.48 -1.24 -4.22
C GLU A 65 22.19 -0.40 -2.98
N LEU A 66 21.11 -0.77 -2.29
CA LEU A 66 20.73 -0.18 -1.01
C LEU A 66 21.01 -1.21 0.07
N ASP A 67 21.83 -0.85 1.04
CA ASP A 67 22.00 -1.65 2.25
C ASP A 67 20.76 -1.44 3.14
N ILE A 68 19.93 -2.48 3.23
CA ILE A 68 18.68 -2.46 3.97
C ILE A 68 18.89 -3.18 5.30
N ASP A 69 18.77 -2.45 6.40
CA ASP A 69 18.75 -3.04 7.73
C ASP A 69 17.36 -3.65 8.02
N ILE A 70 17.27 -4.98 7.85
CA ILE A 70 16.05 -5.75 8.09
C ILE A 70 15.64 -5.71 9.57
N LEU A 71 16.60 -5.62 10.50
CA LEU A 71 16.30 -5.56 11.94
C LEU A 71 15.67 -4.22 12.30
N ASP A 72 16.20 -3.13 11.75
CA ASP A 72 15.61 -1.79 11.90
C ASP A 72 14.21 -1.71 11.27
N LEU A 73 14.00 -2.32 10.09
CA LEU A 73 12.66 -2.43 9.49
C LEU A 73 11.67 -3.19 10.37
N LYS A 74 12.09 -4.31 10.96
CA LYS A 74 11.26 -5.08 11.91
C LYS A 74 10.90 -4.25 13.12
N GLU A 75 11.88 -3.57 13.71
CA GLU A 75 11.65 -2.77 14.92
C GLU A 75 10.71 -1.59 14.65
N LYS A 76 10.91 -0.86 13.54
CA LYS A 76 10.00 0.21 13.10
C LYS A 76 8.59 -0.32 12.83
N GLY A 77 8.49 -1.47 12.17
CA GLY A 77 7.21 -2.16 11.95
C GLY A 77 6.51 -2.52 13.25
N ARG A 78 7.24 -3.11 14.20
CA ARG A 78 6.72 -3.49 15.53
C ARG A 78 6.27 -2.29 16.34
N MET A 79 7.07 -1.23 16.38
CA MET A 79 6.73 0.02 17.08
C MET A 79 5.47 0.68 16.50
N SER A 80 5.39 0.81 15.17
CA SER A 80 4.21 1.38 14.51
C SER A 80 2.98 0.47 14.67
N TYR A 81 3.14 -0.85 14.63
CA TYR A 81 2.03 -1.78 14.85
C TYR A 81 1.47 -1.66 16.27
N ASN A 82 2.34 -1.66 17.29
CA ASN A 82 1.91 -1.47 18.68
C ASN A 82 1.17 -0.14 18.88
N LYS A 83 1.59 0.91 18.17
CA LYS A 83 0.94 2.23 18.23
C LYS A 83 -0.47 2.21 17.61
N TYR A 84 -0.67 1.51 16.49
CA TYR A 84 -1.91 1.57 15.70
C TYR A 84 -2.74 0.27 15.71
N GLN A 85 -2.38 -0.73 16.53
CA GLN A 85 -3.03 -2.03 16.56
C GLN A 85 -4.53 -1.95 16.77
N ALA A 86 -4.98 -1.07 17.68
CA ALA A 86 -6.40 -0.86 17.96
C ALA A 86 -7.14 -0.33 16.73
N ASP A 87 -6.53 0.62 16.01
CA ASP A 87 -7.07 1.20 14.79
C ASP A 87 -7.14 0.14 13.68
N ILE A 88 -6.07 -0.65 13.50
CA ILE A 88 -6.03 -1.74 12.53
C ILE A 88 -7.12 -2.77 12.82
N LYS A 89 -7.35 -3.11 14.10
CA LYS A 89 -8.41 -4.04 14.51
C LYS A 89 -9.80 -3.53 14.18
N GLU A 90 -10.04 -2.24 14.29
CA GLU A 90 -11.33 -1.61 13.98
C GLU A 90 -11.54 -1.46 12.46
N LEU A 91 -10.47 -1.14 11.73
CA LEU A 91 -10.52 -0.90 10.30
C LEU A 91 -10.64 -2.20 9.49
N LEU A 92 -9.98 -3.28 9.93
CA LEU A 92 -9.89 -4.52 9.17
C LEU A 92 -10.95 -5.55 9.56
N GLU A 93 -11.31 -6.40 8.60
CA GLU A 93 -12.16 -7.56 8.85
C GLU A 93 -11.43 -8.56 9.78
N PRO A 94 -12.17 -9.36 10.60
CA PRO A 94 -11.58 -10.21 11.63
C PRO A 94 -10.49 -11.17 11.13
N TYR A 95 -10.69 -11.75 9.95
CA TYR A 95 -9.69 -12.63 9.33
C TYR A 95 -8.40 -11.87 8.99
N ALA A 96 -8.50 -10.73 8.31
CA ALA A 96 -7.34 -9.94 7.93
C ALA A 96 -6.57 -9.43 9.16
N PHE A 97 -7.29 -8.91 10.17
CA PHE A 97 -6.68 -8.53 11.44
C PHE A 97 -5.96 -9.71 12.10
N SER A 98 -6.59 -10.88 12.18
CA SER A 98 -5.98 -12.06 12.80
C SER A 98 -4.69 -12.47 12.10
N ARG A 99 -4.64 -12.46 10.76
CA ARG A 99 -3.44 -12.80 9.99
C ARG A 99 -2.31 -11.77 10.23
N ILE A 100 -2.63 -10.48 10.20
CA ILE A 100 -1.65 -9.41 10.44
C ILE A 100 -1.14 -9.47 11.88
N ASN A 101 -2.03 -9.68 12.86
CA ASN A 101 -1.66 -9.76 14.26
C ASN A 101 -0.75 -10.96 14.55
N GLU A 102 -0.99 -12.11 13.88
CA GLU A 102 -0.10 -13.26 13.96
C GLU A 102 1.30 -12.95 13.39
N MET A 103 1.39 -12.28 12.24
CA MET A 103 2.68 -11.92 11.64
C MET A 103 3.51 -11.03 12.57
N PHE A 104 2.89 -10.03 13.20
CA PHE A 104 3.56 -9.17 14.16
C PHE A 104 3.87 -9.87 15.49
N GLY A 105 3.02 -10.80 15.92
CA GLY A 105 3.24 -11.58 17.15
C GLY A 105 4.38 -12.60 17.03
N MET A 106 4.55 -13.19 15.84
CA MET A 106 5.59 -14.19 15.55
C MET A 106 6.84 -13.59 14.89
N GLU A 107 6.77 -12.35 14.42
CA GLU A 107 7.80 -11.68 13.60
C GLU A 107 8.16 -12.43 12.29
N VAL A 108 7.20 -13.19 11.77
CA VAL A 108 7.27 -13.93 10.51
C VAL A 108 6.23 -13.34 9.57
N PHE A 109 6.70 -12.67 8.52
CA PHE A 109 5.86 -11.87 7.63
C PHE A 109 5.61 -12.60 6.31
N ASP A 110 4.36 -12.97 6.06
CA ASP A 110 3.88 -13.53 4.79
C ASP A 110 2.56 -12.89 4.35
N LEU A 111 2.61 -11.56 4.15
CA LEU A 111 1.48 -10.79 3.66
C LEU A 111 1.31 -11.03 2.16
N THR A 112 0.57 -12.08 1.83
CA THR A 112 0.32 -12.49 0.45
C THR A 112 -0.31 -11.38 -0.39
N ILE A 113 -0.09 -11.42 -1.71
CA ILE A 113 -0.64 -10.43 -2.67
C ILE A 113 -2.16 -10.33 -2.52
N LEU A 114 -2.85 -11.46 -2.36
CA LEU A 114 -4.31 -11.49 -2.20
C LEU A 114 -4.75 -10.78 -0.92
N LEU A 115 -4.12 -11.09 0.22
CA LEU A 115 -4.48 -10.46 1.49
C LEU A 115 -4.14 -8.96 1.47
N TRP A 116 -2.99 -8.59 0.92
CA TRP A 116 -2.56 -7.21 0.79
C TRP A 116 -3.54 -6.36 -0.03
N THR A 117 -3.91 -6.85 -1.22
CA THR A 117 -4.86 -6.15 -2.10
C THR A 117 -6.23 -5.99 -1.45
N GLN A 118 -6.73 -7.02 -0.75
CA GLN A 118 -8.01 -6.95 -0.03
C GLN A 118 -7.97 -5.95 1.14
N VAL A 119 -6.88 -5.94 1.91
CA VAL A 119 -6.65 -4.98 3.00
C VAL A 119 -6.60 -3.56 2.45
N PHE A 120 -5.76 -3.31 1.45
CA PHE A 120 -5.61 -1.99 0.85
C PHE A 120 -6.93 -1.48 0.24
N TYR A 121 -7.66 -2.33 -0.49
CA TYR A 121 -8.95 -1.94 -1.07
C TYR A 121 -10.04 -1.70 -0.03
N ASN A 122 -10.04 -2.43 1.10
CA ASN A 122 -10.95 -2.13 2.21
C ASN A 122 -10.66 -0.73 2.79
N LEU A 123 -9.37 -0.44 3.04
CA LEU A 123 -8.93 0.85 3.56
C LEU A 123 -9.21 1.99 2.57
N LEU A 124 -8.96 1.81 1.27
CA LEU A 124 -9.27 2.77 0.22
C LEU A 124 -10.78 3.05 0.14
N TYR A 125 -11.61 2.01 0.19
CA TYR A 125 -13.07 2.17 0.22
C TYR A 125 -13.52 2.96 1.46
N ARG A 126 -12.99 2.64 2.64
CA ARG A 126 -13.29 3.38 3.89
C ARG A 126 -12.84 4.84 3.80
N TYR A 127 -11.67 5.10 3.22
CA TYR A 127 -11.13 6.44 3.04
C TYR A 127 -12.04 7.30 2.13
N ASP A 128 -12.52 6.72 1.02
CA ASP A 128 -13.45 7.38 0.10
C ASP A 128 -14.79 7.73 0.77
N VAL A 129 -15.40 6.78 1.48
CA VAL A 129 -16.73 6.98 2.08
C VAL A 129 -16.69 7.72 3.42
N SER A 130 -15.50 7.98 3.97
CA SER A 130 -15.35 8.78 5.18
C SER A 130 -15.72 10.23 4.91
N ASN A 131 -16.50 10.80 5.83
CA ASN A 131 -16.90 12.20 5.83
C ASN A 131 -16.08 13.06 6.80
N ASN A 132 -15.11 12.48 7.52
CA ASN A 132 -14.29 13.21 8.48
C ASN A 132 -12.80 12.92 8.26
N ASP A 133 -11.97 13.91 8.59
CA ASP A 133 -10.53 13.86 8.37
C ASP A 133 -9.81 12.99 9.42
N GLU A 134 -10.41 12.81 10.60
CA GLU A 134 -9.87 11.97 11.67
C GLU A 134 -9.80 10.49 11.27
N GLU A 135 -10.87 9.95 10.70
CA GLU A 135 -10.93 8.57 10.18
C GLU A 135 -9.99 8.40 8.99
N ARG A 136 -9.88 9.42 8.12
CA ARG A 136 -8.91 9.40 7.01
C ARG A 136 -7.47 9.33 7.52
N LYS A 137 -7.13 10.14 8.53
CA LYS A 137 -5.83 10.12 9.19
C LYS A 137 -5.58 8.78 9.88
N LYS A 138 -6.59 8.22 10.54
CA LYS A 138 -6.54 6.88 11.16
C LYS A 138 -6.19 5.80 10.13
N ILE A 139 -6.81 5.85 8.94
CA ILE A 139 -6.50 4.92 7.84
C ILE A 139 -5.07 5.09 7.34
N ILE A 140 -4.61 6.33 7.14
CA ILE A 140 -3.22 6.63 6.71
C ILE A 140 -2.22 6.08 7.73
N ASN A 141 -2.46 6.32 9.02
CA ASN A 141 -1.61 5.83 10.10
C ASN A 141 -1.59 4.30 10.18
N ALA A 142 -2.75 3.65 10.02
CA ALA A 142 -2.84 2.19 10.03
C ALA A 142 -2.09 1.54 8.85
N LEU A 143 -1.92 2.25 7.72
CA LEU A 143 -1.15 1.75 6.58
C LEU A 143 0.36 1.65 6.86
N GLU A 144 0.91 2.43 7.80
CA GLU A 144 2.34 2.43 8.11
C GLU A 144 2.86 1.05 8.53
N PRO A 145 2.35 0.40 9.60
CA PRO A 145 2.78 -0.94 9.95
C PRO A 145 2.46 -1.98 8.88
N LEU A 146 1.35 -1.83 8.15
CA LEU A 146 0.99 -2.74 7.07
C LEU A 146 1.98 -2.69 5.90
N TYR A 147 2.51 -1.49 5.60
CA TYR A 147 3.58 -1.30 4.63
C TYR A 147 4.88 -1.98 5.08
N PHE A 148 5.25 -1.86 6.36
CA PHE A 148 6.41 -2.59 6.90
C PHE A 148 6.23 -4.11 6.76
N ALA A 149 5.07 -4.64 7.16
CA ALA A 149 4.75 -6.05 6.99
C ALA A 149 4.87 -6.48 5.52
N ARG A 150 4.32 -5.69 4.59
CA ARG A 150 4.43 -5.96 3.15
C ARG A 150 5.88 -5.96 2.67
N SER A 151 6.67 -4.99 3.09
CA SER A 151 8.07 -4.83 2.70
C SER A 151 8.93 -5.99 3.20
N LEU A 152 8.71 -6.43 4.45
CA LEU A 152 9.38 -7.59 5.04
C LEU A 152 9.00 -8.88 4.30
N SER A 153 7.72 -9.07 3.98
CA SER A 153 7.27 -10.21 3.16
C SER A 153 7.88 -10.22 1.76
N PHE A 154 8.01 -9.05 1.13
CA PHE A 154 8.69 -8.94 -0.16
C PHE A 154 10.15 -9.35 -0.03
N ASN A 155 10.86 -8.78 0.93
CA ASN A 155 12.26 -9.10 1.18
C ASN A 155 12.48 -10.59 1.45
N TYR A 156 11.66 -11.22 2.29
CA TYR A 156 11.73 -12.66 2.56
C TYR A 156 11.53 -13.52 1.31
N HIS A 157 10.68 -13.07 0.38
CA HIS A 157 10.45 -13.79 -0.86
C HIS A 157 11.59 -13.60 -1.87
N THR A 158 12.18 -12.40 -1.91
CA THR A 158 13.13 -11.99 -2.97
C THR A 158 14.58 -11.87 -2.51
N TRP A 159 14.95 -12.23 -1.27
CA TRP A 159 16.30 -11.99 -0.74
C TRP A 159 17.43 -12.66 -1.55
N LYS A 160 17.11 -13.73 -2.30
CA LYS A 160 18.03 -14.43 -3.21
C LYS A 160 17.88 -14.03 -4.67
N TYR A 161 16.95 -13.14 -4.99
CA TYR A 161 16.60 -12.80 -6.37
C TYR A 161 17.55 -11.73 -6.88
N ASN A 162 17.91 -11.82 -8.16
CA ASN A 162 18.50 -10.67 -8.83
C ASN A 162 17.41 -9.63 -9.14
N VAL A 163 17.84 -8.43 -9.55
CA VAL A 163 16.97 -7.30 -9.89
C VAL A 163 15.83 -7.70 -10.82
N LYS A 164 16.14 -8.43 -11.90
CA LYS A 164 15.14 -8.86 -12.89
C LYS A 164 14.04 -9.73 -12.27
N TYR A 165 14.39 -10.70 -11.43
CA TYR A 165 13.39 -11.54 -10.77
C TYR A 165 12.56 -10.74 -9.75
N SER A 166 13.18 -9.82 -9.00
CA SER A 166 12.48 -8.93 -8.08
C SER A 166 11.48 -8.01 -8.80
N GLU A 167 11.84 -7.46 -9.97
CA GLU A 167 10.90 -6.70 -10.80
C GLU A 167 9.71 -7.53 -11.29
N MET A 168 9.93 -8.81 -11.64
CA MET A 168 8.82 -9.68 -12.01
C MET A 168 7.86 -9.89 -10.85
N GLU A 169 8.34 -9.98 -9.61
CA GLU A 169 7.47 -10.04 -8.43
C GLU A 169 6.66 -8.76 -8.27
N ILE A 170 7.27 -7.58 -8.43
CA ILE A 170 6.54 -6.29 -8.40
C ILE A 170 5.45 -6.26 -9.49
N ARG A 171 5.73 -6.76 -10.70
CA ARG A 171 4.74 -6.86 -11.78
C ARG A 171 3.58 -7.80 -11.40
N LYS A 172 3.86 -8.93 -10.75
CA LYS A 172 2.81 -9.84 -10.24
C LYS A 172 1.93 -9.16 -9.20
N GLU A 173 2.51 -8.34 -8.32
CA GLU A 173 1.73 -7.56 -7.35
C GLU A 173 0.78 -6.58 -8.04
N ALA A 174 1.28 -5.83 -9.02
CA ALA A 174 0.47 -4.90 -9.81
C ALA A 174 -0.69 -5.62 -10.52
N LEU A 175 -0.42 -6.80 -11.10
CA LEU A 175 -1.45 -7.66 -11.68
C LEU A 175 -2.45 -8.16 -10.62
N GLY A 176 -1.99 -8.43 -9.40
CA GLY A 176 -2.84 -8.75 -8.26
C GLY A 176 -3.84 -7.63 -7.96
N PHE A 177 -3.36 -6.38 -7.89
CA PHE A 177 -4.24 -5.21 -7.73
C PHE A 177 -5.23 -5.08 -8.89
N ALA A 178 -4.77 -5.20 -10.14
CA ALA A 178 -5.64 -5.11 -11.31
C ALA A 178 -6.74 -6.19 -11.29
N SER A 179 -6.37 -7.43 -10.97
CA SER A 179 -7.29 -8.57 -10.90
C SER A 179 -8.29 -8.45 -9.75
N GLN A 180 -7.89 -7.85 -8.63
CA GLN A 180 -8.75 -7.67 -7.45
C GLN A 180 -9.63 -6.41 -7.53
N LYS A 181 -9.65 -5.66 -8.64
CA LYS A 181 -10.59 -4.51 -8.81
C LYS A 181 -12.06 -4.92 -8.58
N TYR A 182 -12.42 -6.14 -8.97
CA TYR A 182 -13.76 -6.70 -8.72
C TYR A 182 -14.12 -6.77 -7.23
N TYR A 183 -13.14 -7.07 -6.37
CA TYR A 183 -13.34 -7.05 -4.92
C TYR A 183 -13.71 -5.63 -4.44
N LEU A 184 -12.99 -4.61 -4.92
CA LEU A 184 -13.30 -3.21 -4.61
C LEU A 184 -14.69 -2.79 -5.14
N TRP A 185 -15.10 -3.23 -6.34
CA TRP A 185 -16.48 -3.02 -6.82
C TRP A 185 -17.52 -3.67 -5.91
N GLY A 186 -17.22 -4.86 -5.38
CA GLY A 186 -18.06 -5.54 -4.39
C GLY A 186 -18.28 -4.69 -3.14
N LEU A 187 -17.22 -4.05 -2.63
CA LEU A 187 -17.31 -3.13 -1.47
C LEU A 187 -18.26 -1.96 -1.75
N TYR A 188 -18.08 -1.27 -2.88
CA TYR A 188 -18.96 -0.15 -3.28
C TYR A 188 -20.41 -0.58 -3.49
N SER A 189 -20.64 -1.74 -4.11
CA SER A 189 -21.98 -2.27 -4.36
C SER A 189 -22.71 -2.58 -3.05
N LYS A 190 -22.02 -3.24 -2.10
CA LYS A 190 -22.55 -3.53 -0.76
C LYS A 190 -22.86 -2.24 0.02
N GLY A 191 -21.95 -1.25 -0.05
CA GLY A 191 -22.12 0.05 0.58
C GLY A 191 -23.35 0.82 0.11
N ASN A 192 -23.56 0.87 -1.22
CA ASN A 192 -24.71 1.56 -1.82
C ASN A 192 -26.04 0.90 -1.45
N ASN A 193 -26.10 -0.43 -1.41
CA ASN A 193 -27.29 -1.18 -1.00
C ASN A 193 -27.66 -0.94 0.48
N LEU A 194 -26.67 -0.78 1.36
CA LEU A 194 -26.91 -0.44 2.77
C LEU A 194 -27.47 0.98 2.94
N LYS A 195 -26.99 1.94 2.14
CA LYS A 195 -27.51 3.32 2.15
C LYS A 195 -28.97 3.37 1.65
N SER A 196 -29.31 2.70 0.55
CA SER A 196 -30.67 2.72 -0.01
C SER A 196 -31.72 2.10 0.94
N ASN A 197 -31.37 1.02 1.65
CA ASN A 197 -32.25 0.37 2.63
C ASN A 197 -32.50 1.24 3.88
N LYS A 198 -31.50 2.02 4.33
CA LYS A 198 -31.68 2.98 5.44
C LYS A 198 -32.66 4.11 5.05
N THR A 199 -32.57 4.65 3.84
CA THR A 199 -33.46 5.71 3.36
C THR A 199 -34.92 5.24 3.21
N LYS A 200 -35.15 4.00 2.75
CA LYS A 200 -36.50 3.42 2.68
C LYS A 200 -37.12 3.23 4.07
N LYS A 201 -36.32 2.84 5.07
CA LYS A 201 -36.80 2.64 6.45
C LYS A 201 -37.13 3.97 7.17
N GLN A 202 -36.51 5.08 6.77
CA GLN A 202 -36.81 6.42 7.31
C GLN A 202 -38.02 7.09 6.66
N LYS A 203 -38.36 6.76 5.41
CA LYS A 203 -39.56 7.29 4.71
C LYS A 203 -40.85 6.49 4.95
N GLY A 204 -40.77 5.38 5.68
CA GLY A 204 -41.90 4.50 5.99
C GLY A 204 -42.39 4.62 7.44
N LYS A 205 -42.16 5.76 8.09
CA LYS A 205 -42.70 6.11 9.41
C LYS A 205 -43.44 7.43 9.31
#